data_AF-A0A6C0HDU0-F1
#
_entry.id   AF-A0A6C0HDU0-F1
#
_cell.length_a   1.000
_cell.length_b   1.000
_cell.length_c   1.000
_cell.angle_alpha   90.00
_cell.angle_beta   90.00
_cell.angle_gamma   90.00
#
_symmetry.space_group_name_H-M   'P 1'
#
loop_
_entity.id
_entity.type
_entity.pdbx_description
1 polymer ?
#
loop_
_entity_poly.entity_id
_entity_poly.type
_entity_poly.pdbx_seq_one_letter_code
_entity_poly.pdbx_strand_id
1 'polypeptide(L)'
;MNKPQDFVSEVTLEYLLNKEQYGKYLVQKNPQTKLNNKKDKKFYRRRIFDLTKQLLSNEKPDVLAPDIKNAFENYVNLCIEYFKALDTTDIIQQDYSNLNLEIDSKNEINVDNIGSTEQANQLMMRSIKISHPPSLLDNFVKVKNVKPQVEPIIPKQKDINLKDPVLKNKGILYLKKKKKNITNNYDKGENAENK
;
A
#
# COMPACT_ATOMS: atom_id res chain seq x y z
N MET A 1 -37.37 -2.83 -30.60
CA MET A 1 -36.42 -2.19 -31.54
C MET A 1 -35.64 -1.17 -30.72
N ASN A 2 -34.53 -1.60 -30.10
CA ASN A 2 -33.74 -0.74 -29.20
C ASN A 2 -33.01 0.29 -30.05
N LYS A 3 -33.29 1.57 -29.82
CA LYS A 3 -32.75 2.65 -30.64
C LYS A 3 -31.27 2.81 -30.29
N PRO A 4 -30.36 2.98 -31.28
CA PRO A 4 -28.94 3.24 -31.01
C PRO A 4 -28.71 4.46 -30.11
N GLN A 5 -29.68 5.39 -30.07
CA GLN A 5 -29.72 6.53 -29.17
C GLN A 5 -29.66 6.15 -27.68
N ASP A 6 -30.29 5.04 -27.29
CA ASP A 6 -30.37 4.63 -25.89
C ASP A 6 -29.01 4.10 -25.39
N PHE A 7 -28.29 3.39 -26.25
CA PHE A 7 -26.93 2.93 -25.95
C PHE A 7 -25.94 4.10 -25.85
N VAL A 8 -26.01 5.04 -26.81
CA VAL A 8 -25.15 6.24 -26.79
C VAL A 8 -25.45 7.10 -25.55
N SER A 9 -26.72 7.23 -25.17
CA SER A 9 -27.14 7.89 -23.93
C SER A 9 -26.59 7.19 -22.67
N GLU A 10 -26.61 5.86 -22.62
CA GLU A 10 -26.08 5.10 -21.48
C GLU A 10 -24.56 5.24 -21.34
N VAL A 11 -23.82 5.11 -22.44
CA VAL A 11 -22.36 5.30 -22.46
C VAL A 11 -21.99 6.74 -22.09
N THR A 12 -22.68 7.74 -22.64
CA THR A 12 -22.42 9.14 -22.27
C THR A 12 -22.70 9.41 -20.80
N LEU A 13 -23.77 8.86 -20.22
CA LEU A 13 -24.05 8.97 -18.79
C LEU A 13 -23.00 8.25 -17.93
N GLU A 14 -22.45 7.12 -18.37
CA GLU A 14 -21.43 6.38 -17.61
C GLU A 14 -20.08 7.09 -17.56
N TYR A 15 -19.65 7.70 -18.67
CA TYR A 15 -18.32 8.30 -18.77
C TYR A 15 -18.27 9.82 -18.57
N LEU A 16 -19.38 10.55 -18.77
CA LEU A 16 -19.38 12.03 -18.72
C LEU A 16 -20.05 12.61 -17.47
N LEU A 17 -20.75 11.80 -16.66
CA LEU A 17 -21.29 12.28 -15.38
C LEU A 17 -20.26 12.30 -14.27
N ASN A 18 -20.41 13.25 -13.37
CA ASN A 18 -19.72 13.23 -12.08
C ASN A 18 -20.09 11.95 -11.31
N LYS A 19 -19.09 11.30 -10.70
CA LYS A 19 -19.25 10.07 -9.88
C LYS A 19 -20.39 10.18 -8.86
N GLU A 20 -20.56 11.33 -8.22
CA GLU A 20 -21.64 11.54 -7.24
C GLU A 20 -23.03 11.58 -7.88
N GLN A 21 -23.14 12.18 -9.07
CA GLN A 21 -24.39 12.32 -9.81
C GLN A 21 -24.78 11.00 -10.50
N TYR A 22 -23.79 10.29 -11.05
CA TYR A 22 -23.96 8.95 -11.59
C TYR A 22 -24.45 7.96 -10.53
N GLY A 23 -23.90 8.04 -9.31
CA GLY A 23 -24.37 7.26 -8.16
C GLY A 23 -25.85 7.48 -7.85
N LYS A 24 -26.33 8.72 -7.92
CA LYS A 24 -27.77 9.06 -7.72
C LYS A 24 -28.64 8.51 -8.85
N TYR A 25 -28.20 8.62 -10.10
CA TYR A 25 -28.90 8.07 -11.27
C TYR A 25 -29.09 6.54 -11.15
N LEU A 26 -28.04 5.80 -10.75
CA LEU A 26 -28.14 4.35 -10.54
C LEU A 26 -29.10 3.95 -9.41
N VAL A 27 -29.24 4.78 -8.36
CA VAL A 27 -30.21 4.54 -7.29
C VAL A 27 -31.64 4.76 -7.79
N GLN A 28 -31.85 5.75 -8.65
CA GLN A 28 -33.17 6.05 -9.24
C GLN A 28 -33.61 5.00 -10.28
N LYS A 29 -32.67 4.43 -11.05
CA LYS A 29 -32.97 3.37 -12.04
C LYS A 29 -33.44 2.06 -11.37
N ASN A 30 -32.98 1.76 -10.15
CA ASN A 30 -33.30 0.51 -9.42
C ASN A 30 -33.53 0.72 -7.89
N PRO A 31 -34.60 1.41 -7.48
CA PRO A 31 -34.82 1.73 -6.06
C PRO A 31 -35.36 0.54 -5.26
N GLN A 32 -36.21 -0.30 -5.86
CA GLN A 32 -36.94 -1.36 -5.13
C GLN A 32 -36.07 -2.55 -4.73
N THR A 33 -35.14 -2.97 -5.59
CA THR A 33 -34.22 -4.08 -5.30
C THR A 33 -33.24 -3.75 -4.16
N LYS A 34 -32.78 -2.50 -4.04
CA LYS A 34 -31.89 -2.07 -2.95
C LYS A 34 -32.60 -1.95 -1.60
N LEU A 35 -33.88 -1.57 -1.57
CA LEU A 35 -34.65 -1.40 -0.33
C LEU A 35 -35.06 -2.74 0.28
N ASN A 36 -35.51 -3.70 -0.53
CA ASN A 36 -35.90 -5.04 -0.06
C ASN A 36 -34.69 -5.78 0.53
N ASN A 37 -33.56 -5.76 -0.19
CA ASN A 37 -32.31 -6.37 0.28
C ASN A 37 -31.84 -5.78 1.63
N LYS A 38 -32.09 -4.49 1.92
CA LYS A 38 -31.74 -3.90 3.23
C LYS A 38 -32.61 -4.41 4.38
N LYS A 39 -33.91 -4.64 4.16
CA LYS A 39 -34.82 -5.18 5.18
C LYS A 39 -34.50 -6.65 5.46
N ASP A 40 -34.33 -7.44 4.40
CA ASP A 40 -34.00 -8.87 4.50
C ASP A 40 -32.61 -9.05 5.10
N LYS A 41 -31.62 -8.25 4.72
CA LYS A 41 -30.29 -8.24 5.34
C LYS A 41 -30.36 -7.99 6.84
N LYS A 42 -31.22 -7.07 7.31
CA LYS A 42 -31.40 -6.82 8.75
C LYS A 42 -32.04 -8.01 9.44
N PHE A 43 -33.06 -8.60 8.83
CA PHE A 43 -33.78 -9.76 9.37
C PHE A 43 -32.87 -10.99 9.48
N TYR A 44 -32.12 -11.30 8.41
CA TYR A 44 -31.23 -12.47 8.36
C TYR A 44 -29.84 -12.23 8.94
N ARG A 45 -29.52 -11.01 9.42
CA ARG A 45 -28.18 -10.66 9.93
C ARG A 45 -27.63 -11.68 10.93
N ARG A 46 -28.46 -12.10 11.88
CA ARG A 46 -28.04 -13.04 12.94
C ARG A 46 -27.79 -14.44 12.39
N ARG A 47 -28.63 -14.91 11.47
CA ARG A 47 -28.49 -16.22 10.80
C ARG A 47 -27.27 -16.27 9.87
N ILE A 48 -27.01 -15.19 9.14
CA ILE A 48 -25.81 -15.05 8.30
C ILE A 48 -24.56 -15.11 9.17
N PHE A 49 -24.53 -14.37 10.28
CA PHE A 49 -23.38 -14.36 11.18
C PHE A 49 -23.11 -15.75 11.78
N ASP A 50 -24.16 -16.45 12.21
CA ASP A 50 -24.05 -17.80 12.75
C ASP A 50 -23.53 -18.80 11.70
N LEU A 51 -24.08 -18.76 10.48
CA LEU A 51 -23.62 -19.57 9.36
C LEU A 51 -22.13 -19.30 9.04
N THR A 52 -21.72 -18.02 8.97
CA THR A 52 -20.32 -17.68 8.72
C THR A 52 -19.39 -18.17 9.85
N LYS A 53 -19.86 -18.18 11.09
CA LYS A 53 -19.09 -18.66 12.24
C LYS A 53 -18.90 -20.18 12.21
N GLN A 54 -19.95 -20.92 11.84
CA GLN A 54 -19.88 -22.38 11.63
C GLN A 54 -18.90 -22.72 10.50
N LEU A 55 -18.99 -22.00 9.38
CA LEU A 55 -18.09 -22.15 8.24
C LEU A 55 -16.61 -21.88 8.60
N LEU A 56 -16.34 -20.83 9.39
CA LEU A 56 -14.99 -20.55 9.89
C LEU A 56 -14.46 -21.65 10.85
N SER A 57 -15.36 -22.38 11.53
CA SER A 57 -15.00 -23.40 12.51
C SER A 57 -14.86 -24.81 11.89
N ASN A 58 -14.95 -24.92 10.56
CA ASN A 58 -14.96 -26.18 9.80
C ASN A 58 -16.09 -27.16 10.17
N GLU A 59 -17.12 -26.68 10.87
CA GLU A 59 -18.35 -27.44 11.11
C GLU A 59 -19.17 -27.37 9.82
N LYS A 60 -19.08 -28.41 8.98
CA LYS A 60 -19.80 -28.46 7.70
C LYS A 60 -21.29 -28.63 7.99
N PRO A 61 -22.15 -27.66 7.69
CA PRO A 61 -23.58 -27.87 7.75
C PRO A 61 -23.95 -28.84 6.62
N ASP A 62 -24.65 -29.91 6.95
CA ASP A 62 -25.00 -31.00 6.03
C ASP A 62 -25.90 -30.55 4.86
N VAL A 63 -26.49 -29.36 4.97
CA VAL A 63 -27.46 -28.78 4.01
C VAL A 63 -26.96 -27.43 3.47
N LEU A 64 -25.73 -27.38 2.97
CA LEU A 64 -25.19 -26.16 2.34
C LEU A 64 -25.06 -26.33 0.82
N ALA A 65 -25.60 -25.36 0.08
CA ALA A 65 -25.40 -25.28 -1.36
C ALA A 65 -23.90 -25.10 -1.67
N PRO A 66 -23.34 -25.85 -2.64
CA PRO A 66 -21.92 -25.78 -2.97
C PRO A 66 -21.48 -24.38 -3.42
N ASP A 67 -22.38 -23.62 -4.06
CA ASP A 67 -22.13 -22.24 -4.49
C ASP A 67 -21.83 -21.30 -3.32
N ILE A 68 -22.55 -21.45 -2.20
CA ILE A 68 -22.34 -20.63 -1.00
C ILE A 68 -21.00 -20.96 -0.37
N LYS A 69 -20.61 -22.25 -0.38
CA LYS A 69 -19.29 -22.69 0.11
C LYS A 69 -18.17 -22.10 -0.73
N ASN A 70 -18.25 -22.21 -2.06
CA ASN A 70 -17.23 -21.68 -2.98
C ASN A 70 -17.12 -20.15 -2.86
N ALA A 71 -18.25 -19.45 -2.78
CA ALA A 71 -18.27 -18.00 -2.57
C ALA A 71 -17.64 -17.60 -1.23
N PHE A 72 -17.88 -18.39 -0.19
CA PHE A 72 -17.28 -18.16 1.13
C PHE A 72 -15.76 -18.38 1.13
N GLU A 73 -15.28 -19.48 0.55
CA GLU A 73 -13.83 -19.75 0.43
C GLU A 73 -13.12 -18.62 -0.34
N ASN A 74 -13.72 -18.17 -1.45
CA ASN A 74 -13.20 -17.03 -2.21
C ASN A 74 -13.19 -15.74 -1.38
N TYR A 75 -14.26 -15.47 -0.65
CA TYR A 75 -14.34 -14.32 0.25
C TYR A 75 -13.25 -14.37 1.34
N VAL A 76 -13.03 -15.52 1.96
CA VAL A 76 -11.99 -15.71 2.98
C VAL A 76 -10.60 -15.49 2.38
N ASN A 77 -10.31 -16.04 1.19
CA ASN A 77 -9.05 -15.84 0.50
C ASN A 77 -8.79 -14.35 0.19
N LEU A 78 -9.81 -13.65 -0.32
CA LEU A 78 -9.73 -12.20 -0.57
C LEU A 78 -9.49 -11.40 0.71
N CYS A 79 -10.14 -11.77 1.82
CA CYS A 79 -9.88 -11.13 3.12
C CYS A 79 -8.44 -11.36 3.58
N ILE A 80 -7.92 -12.58 3.45
CA ILE A 80 -6.53 -12.91 3.81
C ILE A 80 -5.55 -12.09 2.95
N GLU A 81 -5.76 -12.01 1.65
CA GLU A 81 -4.91 -11.22 0.75
C GLU A 81 -4.94 -9.74 1.09
N TYR A 82 -6.14 -9.18 1.34
CA TYR A 82 -6.30 -7.80 1.77
C TYR A 82 -5.54 -7.51 3.08
N PHE A 83 -5.64 -8.39 4.08
CA PHE A 83 -4.92 -8.21 5.34
C PHE A 83 -3.40 -8.33 5.16
N LYS A 84 -2.92 -9.28 4.34
CA LYS A 84 -1.50 -9.37 4.00
C LYS A 84 -0.99 -8.07 3.37
N ALA A 85 -1.71 -7.53 2.39
CA ALA A 85 -1.32 -6.29 1.72
C ALA A 85 -1.29 -5.09 2.69
N LEU A 86 -2.29 -4.98 3.56
CA LEU A 86 -2.37 -3.95 4.58
C LEU A 86 -1.19 -4.07 5.56
N ASP A 87 -0.93 -5.25 6.10
CA ASP A 87 0.16 -5.47 7.05
C ASP A 87 1.54 -5.27 6.42
N THR A 88 1.75 -5.70 5.17
CA THR A 88 3.00 -5.40 4.44
C THR A 88 3.19 -3.91 4.27
N THR A 89 2.13 -3.18 3.93
CA THR A 89 2.19 -1.73 3.72
C THR A 89 2.54 -1.02 5.02
N ASP A 90 1.91 -1.40 6.12
CA ASP A 90 2.17 -0.80 7.44
C ASP A 90 3.59 -1.09 7.92
N ILE A 91 4.11 -2.31 7.73
CA ILE A 91 5.49 -2.67 8.09
C ILE A 91 6.49 -1.86 7.28
N ILE A 92 6.25 -1.68 5.98
CA ILE A 92 7.10 -0.87 5.11
C ILE A 92 7.06 0.60 5.56
N GLN A 93 5.87 1.12 5.88
CA GLN A 93 5.73 2.51 6.34
C GLN A 93 6.40 2.75 7.69
N GLN A 94 6.39 1.76 8.59
CA GLN A 94 7.06 1.84 9.89
C GLN A 94 8.58 2.02 9.74
N ASP A 95 9.21 1.42 8.73
CA ASP A 95 10.66 1.60 8.51
C ASP A 95 11.03 3.06 8.22
N TYR A 96 10.09 3.83 7.67
CA TYR A 96 10.29 5.25 7.35
C TYR A 96 9.91 6.19 8.49
N SER A 97 9.44 5.69 9.64
CA SER A 97 9.00 6.54 10.76
C SER A 97 10.12 7.41 11.34
N ASN A 98 11.37 6.97 11.21
CA ASN A 98 12.56 7.64 11.74
C ASN A 98 13.26 8.52 10.70
N LEU A 99 12.74 8.61 9.47
CA LEU A 99 13.18 9.64 8.55
C LEU A 99 12.64 10.98 9.06
N ASN A 100 13.45 11.68 9.84
CA ASN A 100 13.26 13.10 10.08
C ASN A 100 13.31 13.80 8.72
N LEU A 101 12.13 14.02 8.13
CA LEU A 101 11.90 14.98 7.05
C LEU A 101 11.96 16.40 7.64
N GLU A 102 13.00 16.70 8.42
CA GLU A 102 13.44 18.07 8.52
C GLU A 102 13.88 18.42 7.09
N ILE A 103 12.97 19.06 6.36
CA ILE A 103 13.27 19.74 5.12
C ILE A 103 14.36 20.72 5.51
N ASP A 104 15.61 20.29 5.33
CA ASP A 104 16.77 21.11 5.60
C ASP A 104 16.64 22.26 4.61
N SER A 105 16.04 23.38 5.05
CA SER A 105 15.83 24.59 4.23
C SER A 105 17.15 25.19 3.75
N LYS A 106 18.28 24.57 4.12
CA LYS A 106 19.65 24.85 3.68
C LYS A 106 20.04 24.10 2.40
N ASN A 107 19.30 23.07 2.02
CA ASN A 107 19.44 22.33 0.75
C ASN A 107 18.36 22.72 -0.26
N GLU A 108 17.82 23.93 -0.18
CA GLU A 108 17.22 24.53 -1.37
C GLU A 108 18.30 24.56 -2.44
N ILE A 109 18.12 23.76 -3.49
CA ILE A 109 18.88 23.90 -4.72
C ILE A 109 18.60 25.32 -5.16
N ASN A 110 19.57 26.20 -4.98
CA ASN A 110 19.48 27.58 -5.43
C ASN A 110 19.36 27.53 -6.96
N VAL A 111 18.12 27.62 -7.46
CA VAL A 111 17.80 27.57 -8.89
C VAL A 111 18.37 28.82 -9.60
N ASP A 112 18.76 29.85 -8.85
CA ASP A 112 19.41 31.05 -9.39
C ASP A 112 20.92 30.84 -9.65
N ASN A 113 21.49 29.69 -9.28
CA ASN A 113 22.86 29.29 -9.61
C ASN A 113 22.93 28.38 -10.86
N ILE A 114 21.93 28.46 -11.75
CA ILE A 114 22.17 28.14 -13.15
C ILE A 114 23.08 29.25 -13.67
N GLY A 115 24.39 29.00 -13.63
CA GLY A 115 25.41 29.97 -14.02
C GLY A 115 25.00 30.70 -15.29
N SER A 116 25.02 32.04 -15.23
CA SER A 116 24.71 32.92 -16.36
C SER A 116 25.33 32.36 -17.63
N THR A 117 24.65 32.46 -18.77
CA THR A 117 25.14 32.03 -20.09
C THR A 117 26.55 32.58 -20.37
N GLU A 118 26.90 33.72 -19.78
CA GLU A 118 28.23 34.34 -19.82
C GLU A 118 29.32 33.49 -19.13
N GLN A 119 29.01 32.87 -17.99
CA GLN A 119 29.94 31.98 -17.28
C GLN A 119 30.17 30.68 -18.06
N ALA A 120 29.12 30.14 -18.69
CA ALA A 120 29.22 28.98 -19.58
C ALA A 120 30.07 29.30 -20.82
N ASN A 121 29.86 30.47 -21.42
CA ASN A 121 30.65 30.95 -22.55
C ASN A 121 32.13 31.16 -22.18
N GLN A 122 32.43 31.69 -21.00
CA GLN A 122 33.81 31.82 -20.50
C GLN A 122 34.51 30.47 -20.31
N LEU A 123 33.81 29.47 -19.80
CA LEU A 123 34.35 28.11 -19.68
C LEU A 123 34.61 27.46 -21.05
N MET A 124 33.73 27.72 -22.03
CA MET A 124 33.86 27.21 -23.39
C MET A 124 35.02 27.87 -24.16
N MET A 125 35.31 29.15 -23.88
CA MET A 125 36.40 29.89 -24.51
C MET A 125 37.75 29.78 -23.77
N ARG A 126 37.86 28.98 -22.69
CA ARG A 126 39.15 28.84 -21.99
C ARG A 126 40.18 28.15 -22.90
N SER A 127 41.26 28.85 -23.22
CA SER A 127 42.42 28.23 -23.85
C SER A 127 43.25 27.52 -22.78
N ILE A 128 43.57 26.24 -23.02
CA ILE A 128 44.36 25.43 -22.09
C ILE A 128 45.79 25.96 -22.10
N LYS A 129 46.15 26.77 -21.12
CA LYS A 129 47.56 27.09 -20.85
C LYS A 129 48.18 25.86 -20.19
N ILE A 130 48.90 25.06 -20.97
CA ILE A 130 49.68 23.93 -20.48
C ILE A 130 50.84 24.50 -19.66
N SER A 131 50.66 24.54 -18.34
CA SER A 131 51.60 25.19 -17.41
C SER A 131 52.93 24.43 -17.22
N HIS A 132 53.14 23.29 -17.86
CA HIS A 132 54.31 22.45 -17.60
C HIS A 132 54.98 22.01 -18.91
N PRO A 133 56.31 22.20 -19.05
CA PRO A 133 57.06 21.71 -20.21
C PRO A 133 56.99 20.17 -20.27
N PRO A 134 56.90 19.56 -21.47
CA PRO A 134 56.68 18.12 -21.65
C PRO A 134 57.93 17.25 -21.41
N SER A 135 58.82 17.63 -20.48
CA SER A 135 60.20 17.11 -20.39
C SER A 135 60.53 16.42 -19.06
N LEU A 136 59.58 15.76 -18.39
CA LEU A 136 59.88 14.91 -17.24
C LEU A 136 59.25 13.52 -17.47
N LEU A 137 60.11 12.50 -17.41
CA LEU A 137 59.78 11.08 -17.66
C LEU A 137 58.65 10.55 -16.77
N ASP A 138 58.40 11.21 -15.64
CA ASP A 138 57.31 10.90 -14.71
C ASP A 138 55.90 10.98 -15.34
N ASN A 139 55.73 11.74 -16.43
CA ASN A 139 54.46 11.84 -17.16
C ASN A 139 54.12 10.58 -18.00
N PHE A 140 55.07 9.68 -18.22
CA PHE A 140 54.83 8.42 -18.96
C PHE A 140 54.41 7.26 -18.05
N VAL A 141 54.45 7.46 -16.72
CA VAL A 141 54.05 6.44 -15.75
C VAL A 141 52.60 6.67 -15.35
N LYS A 142 51.70 5.83 -15.86
CA LYS A 142 50.29 5.81 -15.42
C LYS A 142 50.19 5.20 -14.02
N VAL A 143 50.34 6.02 -12.99
CA VAL A 143 50.09 5.61 -11.60
C VAL A 143 48.57 5.47 -11.40
N LYS A 144 48.09 4.23 -11.31
CA LYS A 144 46.70 3.93 -10.94
C LYS A 144 46.57 3.91 -9.42
N ASN A 145 46.20 5.04 -8.83
CA ASN A 145 45.74 5.07 -7.45
C ASN A 145 44.32 4.46 -7.39
N VAL A 146 44.25 3.16 -7.09
CA VAL A 146 42.97 2.46 -6.93
C VAL A 146 42.43 2.81 -5.54
N LYS A 147 41.49 3.76 -5.48
CA LYS A 147 40.64 3.89 -4.30
C LYS A 147 39.82 2.59 -4.19
N PRO A 148 39.68 1.98 -2.99
CA PRO A 148 38.78 0.86 -2.82
C PRO A 148 37.39 1.31 -3.29
N GLN A 149 36.88 0.63 -4.32
CA GLN A 149 35.54 0.87 -4.84
C GLN A 149 34.58 0.46 -3.73
N VAL A 150 33.94 1.43 -3.07
CA VAL A 150 32.83 1.13 -2.17
C VAL A 150 31.74 0.55 -3.05
N GLU A 151 31.38 -0.71 -2.83
CA GLU A 151 30.32 -1.35 -3.61
C GLU A 151 29.04 -0.51 -3.51
N PRO A 152 28.39 -0.20 -4.64
CA PRO A 152 27.16 0.57 -4.61
C PRO A 152 26.10 -0.21 -3.82
N ILE A 153 25.44 0.47 -2.87
CA ILE A 153 24.35 -0.12 -2.08
C ILE A 153 23.16 -0.29 -3.02
N ILE A 154 22.96 -1.52 -3.49
CA ILE A 154 21.78 -1.88 -4.27
C ILE A 154 20.57 -2.09 -3.36
N PRO A 155 19.35 -1.73 -3.81
CA PRO A 155 18.14 -2.02 -3.06
C PRO A 155 17.97 -3.54 -2.91
N LYS A 156 17.66 -3.99 -1.70
CA LYS A 156 17.40 -5.40 -1.40
C LYS A 156 15.93 -5.58 -1.04
N GLN A 157 15.35 -6.72 -1.43
CA GLN A 157 14.02 -7.10 -0.98
C GLN A 157 14.05 -7.41 0.51
N LYS A 158 13.11 -6.85 1.27
CA LYS A 158 12.94 -7.13 2.70
C LYS A 158 12.14 -8.41 2.88
N ASP A 159 12.61 -9.30 3.75
CA ASP A 159 11.84 -10.46 4.21
C ASP A 159 10.85 -10.00 5.30
N ILE A 160 9.56 -10.00 4.97
CA ILE A 160 8.49 -9.56 5.87
C ILE A 160 7.84 -10.79 6.52
N ASN A 161 7.90 -10.89 7.86
CA ASN A 161 7.24 -11.97 8.59
C ASN A 161 5.75 -11.68 8.82
N LEU A 162 4.89 -12.21 7.95
CA LEU A 162 3.43 -12.04 8.06
C LEU A 162 2.76 -12.97 9.10
N LYS A 163 3.54 -13.81 9.80
CA LYS A 163 3.03 -14.75 10.81
C LYS A 163 3.18 -14.26 12.25
N ASP A 164 3.63 -13.02 12.45
CA ASP A 164 3.84 -12.48 13.79
C ASP A 164 2.51 -12.42 14.59
N PRO A 165 2.50 -12.86 15.87
CA PRO A 165 1.28 -12.92 16.69
C PRO A 165 0.68 -11.54 16.95
N VAL A 166 1.48 -10.48 16.85
CA VAL A 166 1.04 -9.09 16.97
C VAL A 166 0.06 -8.71 15.85
N LEU A 167 0.30 -9.18 14.62
CA LEU A 167 -0.55 -8.89 13.46
C LEU A 167 -1.93 -9.57 13.58
N LYS A 168 -2.00 -10.73 14.26
CA LYS A 168 -3.26 -11.46 14.47
C LYS A 168 -4.31 -10.67 15.24
N ASN A 169 -3.90 -9.82 16.19
CA ASN A 169 -4.79 -9.07 17.07
C ASN A 169 -5.05 -7.63 16.59
N LYS A 170 -4.38 -7.21 15.51
CA LYS A 170 -4.46 -5.85 14.97
C LYS A 170 -5.86 -5.56 14.41
N GLY A 171 -6.38 -4.37 14.69
CA GLY A 171 -7.70 -3.93 14.20
C GLY A 171 -8.93 -4.52 14.91
N ILE A 172 -8.76 -5.44 15.86
CA ILE A 172 -9.87 -6.09 16.57
C ILE A 172 -10.43 -5.17 17.69
N LEU A 173 -11.57 -4.53 17.42
CA LEU A 173 -12.19 -3.55 18.34
C LEU A 173 -12.64 -4.11 19.69
N TYR A 174 -12.98 -5.40 19.79
CA TYR A 174 -13.43 -6.00 21.06
C TYR A 174 -12.27 -6.30 22.02
N LEU A 175 -11.04 -6.49 21.51
CA LEU A 175 -9.84 -6.63 22.34
C LEU A 175 -9.47 -5.29 22.99
N LYS A 176 -9.65 -4.16 22.28
CA LYS A 176 -9.49 -2.81 22.84
C LYS A 176 -10.51 -2.49 23.95
N LYS A 177 -11.67 -3.16 23.96
CA LYS A 177 -12.76 -2.97 24.94
C LYS A 177 -12.78 -4.03 26.04
N LYS A 178 -11.67 -4.74 26.30
CA LYS A 178 -11.61 -5.67 27.43
C LYS A 178 -11.91 -4.93 28.73
N LYS A 179 -13.02 -5.30 29.38
CA LYS A 179 -13.31 -4.89 30.74
C LYS A 179 -12.21 -5.48 31.63
N LYS A 180 -11.64 -4.67 32.54
CA LYS A 180 -10.51 -5.05 33.42
C LYS A 180 -10.79 -6.27 34.34
N ASN A 181 -11.99 -6.84 34.30
CA ASN A 181 -12.46 -7.86 35.24
C ASN A 181 -12.67 -9.26 34.64
N ILE A 182 -12.28 -9.53 33.38
CA ILE A 182 -12.40 -10.86 32.75
C ILE A 182 -11.08 -11.18 32.04
N THR A 183 -10.36 -12.20 32.50
CA THR A 183 -9.13 -12.70 31.86
C THR A 183 -9.47 -13.92 31.00
N ASN A 184 -9.04 -13.92 29.73
CA ASN A 184 -9.17 -15.09 28.85
C ASN A 184 -7.85 -15.86 28.83
N ASN A 185 -7.89 -17.18 28.68
CA ASN A 185 -6.71 -18.06 28.78
C ASN A 185 -5.62 -17.76 27.73
N TYR A 186 -5.96 -17.04 26.67
CA TYR A 186 -5.03 -16.61 25.61
C TYR A 186 -4.19 -15.37 25.97
N ASP A 187 -4.47 -14.68 27.07
CA ASP A 187 -3.72 -13.49 27.52
C ASP A 187 -2.50 -13.82 28.39
N LYS A 188 -2.28 -15.09 28.73
CA LYS A 188 -1.24 -15.51 29.70
C LYS A 188 0.19 -15.49 29.14
N GLY A 189 0.37 -15.26 27.83
CA GLY A 189 1.66 -15.40 27.15
C GLY A 189 2.57 -14.17 27.11
N GLU A 190 2.06 -12.95 27.29
CA GLU A 190 2.85 -11.73 27.01
C GLU A 190 3.61 -11.15 28.20
N ASN A 191 3.43 -11.66 29.42
CA ASN A 191 4.02 -11.06 30.64
C ASN A 191 5.08 -11.93 31.35
N ALA A 192 5.65 -12.94 30.68
CA ALA A 192 6.59 -13.87 31.33
C ALA A 192 8.08 -13.66 30.99
N GLU A 193 8.44 -12.76 30.07
CA GLU A 193 9.83 -12.68 29.57
C GLU A 193 10.60 -11.39 29.92
N ASN A 194 10.14 -10.57 30.86
CA ASN A 194 10.98 -9.50 31.41
C ASN A 194 10.87 -9.44 32.94
N LYS A 195 11.68 -10.26 33.60
CA LYS A 195 12.14 -10.05 34.98
C LYS A 195 13.57 -10.52 35.12
#